data_AF-A0A091MXX1-F1
#
_entry.id   AF-A0A091MXX1-F1
#
_cell.length_a   1.000
_cell.length_b   1.000
_cell.length_c   1.000
_cell.angle_alpha   90.00
_cell.angle_beta   90.00
_cell.angle_gamma   90.00
#
_symmetry.space_group_name_H-M   'P 1'
#
loop_
_entity.id
_entity.type
_entity.pdbx_description
1 polymer ?
#
loop_
_entity_poly.entity_id
_entity_poly.type
_entity_poly.pdbx_seq_one_letter_code
_entity_poly.pdbx_strand_id
1 'polypeptide(L)'
;KESEMETEEEVDILMSSDIYSATLSTKSITFTRAQTGWLFREDKTERVGNFLADFYLVNGLVLESRKRREHLSEEDILRNKAIMESLSKGGNLMEQNFEPVRRQSLTPPSPNTITWEEYISAENGKAPHLGRELVCKESKKTFKATIAMSQEFPLGIESLLNVLEVIAPFKHFNKLREFVQMKLPPGFPVKLDIPVFPTITATVTFQEFRYGEFDDSIFTIPDDYKEDPSRFPDL
;
A
#
# COMPACT_ATOMS: atom_id res chain seq x y z
N LYS A 1 8.83 32.24 -4.37
CA LYS A 1 8.12 32.73 -3.16
C LYS A 1 6.95 31.83 -2.77
N GLU A 2 5.88 31.72 -3.56
CA GLU A 2 4.75 30.82 -3.22
C GLU A 2 5.16 29.34 -3.31
N SER A 3 5.75 28.92 -4.43
CA SER A 3 6.31 27.57 -4.59
C SER A 3 7.45 27.23 -3.60
N GLU A 4 8.21 28.22 -3.13
CA GLU A 4 9.26 27.98 -2.11
C GLU A 4 8.64 27.72 -0.74
N MET A 5 7.58 28.45 -0.41
CA MET A 5 6.82 28.27 0.84
C MET A 5 6.11 26.91 0.85
N GLU A 6 5.49 26.51 -0.25
CA GLU A 6 4.88 25.18 -0.41
C GLU A 6 5.92 24.07 -0.21
N THR A 7 7.11 24.24 -0.77
CA THR A 7 8.21 23.28 -0.60
C THR A 7 8.70 23.21 0.85
N GLU A 8 8.87 24.36 1.52
CA GLU A 8 9.24 24.41 2.94
C GLU A 8 8.20 23.71 3.83
N GLU A 9 6.91 23.89 3.54
CA GLU A 9 5.81 23.23 4.24
C GLU A 9 5.81 21.72 4.02
N GLU A 10 6.00 21.25 2.77
CA GLU A 10 6.10 19.83 2.46
C GLU A 10 7.28 19.17 3.19
N VAL A 11 8.43 19.84 3.20
CA VAL A 11 9.62 19.38 3.93
C VAL A 11 9.33 19.30 5.43
N ASP A 12 8.69 20.30 6.04
CA ASP A 12 8.35 20.28 7.47
C ASP A 12 7.37 19.15 7.82
N ILE A 13 6.39 18.88 6.94
CA ILE A 13 5.47 17.74 7.10
C ILE A 13 6.25 16.42 7.06
N LEU A 14 7.15 16.24 6.10
CA LEU A 14 7.94 15.01 5.97
C LEU A 14 8.88 14.81 7.16
N MET A 15 9.54 15.88 7.61
CA MET A 15 10.49 15.85 8.73
C MET A 15 9.82 15.60 10.09
N SER A 16 8.50 15.79 10.18
CA SER A 16 7.72 15.58 11.40
C SER A 16 6.76 14.40 11.36
N SER A 17 6.75 13.66 10.25
CA SER A 17 5.92 12.47 10.10
C SER A 17 6.67 11.20 10.51
N ASP A 18 5.92 10.18 10.93
CA ASP A 18 6.47 8.84 11.10
C ASP A 18 7.10 8.38 9.77
N ILE A 19 8.37 7.93 9.78
CA ILE A 19 8.90 7.19 8.63
C ILE A 19 8.22 5.82 8.66
N TYR A 20 7.37 5.56 7.67
CA TYR A 20 6.49 4.41 7.65
C TYR A 20 6.80 3.47 6.49
N SER A 21 6.92 2.18 6.78
CA SER A 21 6.99 1.13 5.78
C SER A 21 5.95 0.07 6.10
N ALA A 22 5.20 -0.38 5.09
CA ALA A 22 4.22 -1.44 5.25
C ALA A 22 4.31 -2.43 4.10
N THR A 23 4.18 -3.71 4.46
CA THR A 23 4.19 -4.82 3.51
C THR A 23 3.10 -5.82 3.85
N LEU A 24 2.37 -6.26 2.83
CA LEU A 24 1.39 -7.33 2.95
C LEU A 24 2.09 -8.69 2.82
N SER A 25 1.90 -9.57 3.80
CA SER A 25 2.39 -10.95 3.81
C SER A 25 1.30 -11.90 3.36
N THR A 26 1.61 -12.72 2.35
CA THR A 26 0.70 -13.68 1.69
C THR A 26 1.00 -15.14 2.02
N LYS A 27 1.98 -15.42 2.90
CA LYS A 27 2.55 -16.76 3.13
C LYS A 27 1.58 -17.82 3.66
N SER A 28 0.49 -17.41 4.32
CA SER A 28 -0.43 -18.31 5.02
C SER A 28 -1.89 -18.12 4.58
N ILE A 29 -2.10 -17.71 3.32
CA ILE A 29 -3.45 -17.40 2.84
C ILE A 29 -4.29 -18.66 2.66
N THR A 30 -5.51 -18.61 3.18
CA THR A 30 -6.55 -19.61 2.92
C THR A 30 -7.87 -18.93 2.56
N PHE A 31 -8.71 -19.65 1.82
CA PHE A 31 -10.01 -19.14 1.36
C PHE A 31 -11.14 -19.90 2.04
N THR A 32 -12.11 -19.17 2.57
CA THR A 32 -13.35 -19.74 3.12
C THR A 32 -14.54 -19.09 2.48
N ARG A 33 -15.58 -19.86 2.20
CA ARG A 33 -16.82 -19.35 1.62
C ARG A 33 -17.41 -18.24 2.49
N ALA A 34 -17.70 -17.08 1.88
CA ALA A 34 -18.38 -16.01 2.58
C ALA A 34 -19.86 -16.40 2.73
N GLN A 35 -20.45 -16.11 3.88
CA GLN A 35 -21.85 -16.44 4.16
C GLN A 35 -22.63 -15.20 4.56
N THR A 36 -23.91 -15.16 4.19
CA THR A 36 -24.86 -14.10 4.53
C THR A 36 -26.03 -14.65 5.35
N GLY A 37 -26.66 -13.79 6.14
CA GLY A 37 -27.84 -14.13 6.95
C GLY A 37 -27.55 -14.31 8.45
N TRP A 38 -28.39 -13.73 9.30
CA TRP A 38 -28.24 -13.74 10.77
C TRP A 38 -28.82 -15.01 11.42
N LEU A 39 -29.92 -15.55 10.88
CA LEU A 39 -30.59 -16.76 11.39
C LEU A 39 -30.29 -18.01 10.56
N PHE A 40 -30.22 -17.86 9.23
CA PHE A 40 -29.87 -18.92 8.30
C PHE A 40 -28.65 -18.44 7.53
N ARG A 41 -27.52 -19.12 7.71
CA ARG A 41 -26.30 -18.83 6.97
C ARG A 41 -26.38 -19.53 5.63
N GLU A 42 -26.33 -18.74 4.57
CA GLU A 42 -26.26 -19.22 3.20
C GLU A 42 -24.98 -18.70 2.55
N ASP A 43 -24.45 -19.47 1.61
CA ASP A 43 -23.27 -19.09 0.85
C ASP A 43 -23.54 -17.85 -0.01
N LYS A 44 -22.64 -16.88 0.08
CA LYS A 44 -22.81 -15.56 -0.53
C LYS A 44 -22.46 -15.60 -2.01
N THR A 45 -23.46 -15.47 -2.86
CA THR A 45 -23.30 -15.30 -4.32
C THR A 45 -24.02 -14.02 -4.76
N GLU A 46 -23.31 -13.08 -5.38
CA GLU A 46 -23.85 -11.80 -5.84
C GLU A 46 -23.26 -11.43 -7.21
N ARG A 47 -23.90 -10.51 -7.93
CA ARG A 47 -23.34 -9.98 -9.19
C ARG A 47 -22.25 -8.96 -8.93
N VAL A 48 -21.15 -9.07 -9.66
CA VAL A 48 -20.11 -8.03 -9.78
C VAL A 48 -20.13 -7.56 -11.24
N GLY A 49 -20.70 -6.38 -11.46
CA GLY A 49 -21.03 -5.93 -12.81
C GLY A 49 -21.95 -6.95 -13.50
N ASN A 50 -21.52 -7.46 -14.64
CA ASN A 50 -22.30 -8.42 -15.43
C ASN A 50 -22.13 -9.89 -15.00
N PHE A 51 -21.20 -10.20 -14.10
CA PHE A 51 -20.80 -11.57 -13.80
C PHE A 51 -21.39 -12.04 -12.47
N LEU A 52 -21.99 -13.24 -12.44
CA LEU A 52 -22.38 -13.87 -11.19
C LEU A 52 -21.13 -14.38 -10.48
N ALA A 53 -20.95 -14.01 -9.22
CA ALA A 53 -19.72 -14.27 -8.50
C ALA A 53 -19.94 -14.81 -7.10
N ASP A 54 -19.07 -15.75 -6.78
CA ASP A 54 -18.99 -16.49 -5.56
C ASP A 54 -18.03 -15.78 -4.60
N PHE A 55 -18.50 -15.33 -3.43
CA PHE A 55 -17.67 -14.59 -2.48
C PHE A 55 -16.91 -15.50 -1.49
N TYR A 56 -15.64 -15.18 -1.26
CA TYR A 56 -14.76 -15.85 -0.32
C TYR A 56 -14.06 -14.84 0.57
N LEU A 57 -13.92 -15.20 1.85
CA LEU A 57 -13.05 -14.52 2.80
C LEU A 57 -11.62 -15.02 2.61
N VAL A 58 -10.69 -14.08 2.51
CA VAL A 58 -9.25 -14.33 2.45
C VAL A 58 -8.71 -14.25 3.88
N ASN A 59 -8.35 -15.39 4.44
CA ASN A 59 -7.80 -15.51 5.79
C ASN A 59 -6.28 -15.55 5.76
N GLY A 60 -5.64 -15.21 6.88
CA GLY A 60 -4.18 -15.31 7.02
C GLY A 60 -3.39 -14.19 6.33
N LEU A 61 -4.08 -13.14 5.88
CA LEU A 61 -3.45 -11.94 5.35
C LEU A 61 -2.93 -11.06 6.50
N VAL A 62 -1.63 -10.80 6.54
CA VAL A 62 -0.99 -10.02 7.61
C VAL A 62 -0.34 -8.77 7.02
N LEU A 63 -0.72 -7.60 7.50
CA LEU A 63 0.00 -6.36 7.25
C LEU A 63 1.12 -6.23 8.27
N GLU A 64 2.35 -6.28 7.79
CA GLU A 64 3.53 -6.00 8.60
C GLU A 64 3.91 -4.54 8.36
N SER A 65 3.96 -3.76 9.45
CA SER A 65 4.27 -2.34 9.41
C SER A 65 5.42 -2.02 10.34
N ARG A 66 6.27 -1.09 9.91
CA ARG A 66 7.44 -0.60 10.63
C ARG A 66 7.42 0.91 10.64
N LYS A 67 7.66 1.49 11.82
CA LYS A 67 7.75 2.94 12.02
C LYS A 67 9.10 3.30 12.62
N ARG A 68 9.73 4.37 12.13
CA ARG A 68 10.92 5.00 12.74
C ARG A 68 10.57 6.41 13.21
N ARG A 69 11.12 6.79 14.37
CA ARG A 69 10.70 7.98 15.15
C ARG A 69 11.82 8.71 15.88
N GLU A 70 13.06 8.29 15.73
CA GLU A 70 14.23 8.93 16.35
C GLU A 70 14.47 10.38 15.89
N HIS A 71 13.87 10.76 14.76
CA HIS A 71 13.89 12.11 14.21
C HIS A 71 12.71 12.96 14.68
N LEU A 72 11.81 12.44 15.51
CA LEU A 72 10.60 13.12 15.96
C LEU A 72 10.73 13.61 17.39
N SER A 73 10.16 14.79 17.67
CA SER A 73 9.95 15.27 19.04
C SER A 73 8.78 14.53 19.70
N GLU A 74 8.64 14.66 21.02
CA GLU A 74 7.47 14.13 21.73
C GLU A 74 6.16 14.74 21.23
N GLU A 75 6.18 16.03 20.89
CA GLU A 75 5.04 16.75 20.31
C GLU A 75 4.66 16.19 18.93
N ASP A 76 5.64 15.92 18.07
CA ASP A 76 5.40 15.29 16.77
C ASP A 76 4.82 13.89 16.93
N ILE A 77 5.33 13.10 17.89
CA ILE A 77 4.83 11.76 18.17
C ILE A 77 3.36 11.82 18.64
N LEU A 78 3.00 12.78 19.50
CA LEU A 78 1.63 12.98 19.96
C LEU A 78 0.72 13.42 18.82
N ARG A 79 1.17 14.38 17.99
CA ARG A 79 0.45 14.85 16.80
C ARG A 79 0.19 13.69 15.83
N ASN A 80 1.22 12.92 15.49
CA ASN A 80 1.12 11.78 14.58
C ASN A 80 0.20 10.69 15.12
N LYS A 81 0.19 10.45 16.44
CA LYS A 81 -0.78 9.55 17.08
C LYS A 81 -2.22 10.06 16.92
N ALA A 82 -2.45 11.35 17.15
CA ALA A 82 -3.78 11.96 17.02
C ALA A 82 -4.31 11.91 15.57
N ILE A 83 -3.45 12.22 14.59
CA ILE A 83 -3.77 12.11 13.15
C ILE A 83 -4.14 10.67 12.79
N MET A 84 -3.33 9.69 13.20
CA MET A 84 -3.59 8.27 12.96
C MET A 84 -4.89 7.80 13.63
N GLU A 85 -5.17 8.27 14.84
CA GLU A 85 -6.39 7.92 15.56
C GLU A 85 -7.63 8.51 14.88
N SER A 86 -7.56 9.78 14.46
CA SER A 86 -8.62 10.45 13.69
C SER A 86 -8.92 9.70 12.39
N LEU A 87 -7.89 9.38 11.60
CA LEU A 87 -8.03 8.58 10.38
C LEU A 87 -8.68 7.23 10.64
N SER A 88 -8.24 6.53 11.70
CA SER A 88 -8.80 5.22 12.05
C SER A 88 -10.26 5.24 12.52
N LYS A 89 -10.77 6.42 12.88
CA LYS A 89 -12.17 6.64 13.30
C LYS A 89 -13.01 7.34 12.22
N GLY A 90 -12.45 7.57 11.03
CA GLY A 90 -13.14 8.27 9.95
C GLY A 90 -13.32 9.77 10.19
N GLY A 91 -12.45 10.40 10.99
CA GLY A 91 -12.45 11.84 11.24
C GLY A 91 -11.88 12.64 10.07
N ASN A 92 -12.37 13.87 9.88
CA ASN A 92 -11.86 14.81 8.87
C ASN A 92 -10.52 15.41 9.31
N LEU A 93 -9.49 15.32 8.48
CA LEU A 93 -8.17 15.92 8.72
C LEU A 93 -8.16 17.45 8.56
N MET A 94 -9.12 18.01 7.80
CA MET A 94 -9.15 19.44 7.43
C MET A 94 -9.48 20.39 8.58
N GLU A 95 -10.06 19.92 9.70
CA GLU A 95 -10.47 20.81 10.81
C GLU A 95 -9.37 21.06 11.85
N GLN A 96 -8.23 20.37 11.76
CA GLN A 96 -7.11 20.65 12.65
C GLN A 96 -6.25 21.75 12.03
N ASN A 97 -6.55 23.00 12.39
CA ASN A 97 -5.70 24.18 12.13
C ASN A 97 -4.32 23.96 12.76
N PHE A 98 -3.45 23.21 12.08
CA PHE A 98 -2.03 23.16 12.37
C PHE A 98 -1.40 24.33 11.64
N GLU A 99 -1.40 25.50 12.28
CA GLU A 99 -0.48 26.58 11.88
C GLU A 99 0.92 25.97 11.75
N PRO A 100 1.63 26.13 10.60
CA PRO A 100 3.00 25.65 10.44
C PRO A 100 3.91 26.53 11.31
N VAL A 101 3.93 26.26 12.60
CA VAL A 101 4.87 26.88 13.53
C VAL A 101 6.23 26.27 13.25
N ARG A 102 7.19 27.08 12.78
CA ARG A 102 8.58 26.67 12.61
C ARG A 102 9.07 25.99 13.90
N ARG A 103 9.30 24.69 13.81
CA ARG A 103 9.64 23.84 14.94
C ARG A 103 11.11 24.03 15.30
N GLN A 104 11.43 23.93 16.58
CA GLN A 104 12.83 23.88 16.99
C GLN A 104 13.44 22.55 16.57
N SER A 105 14.65 22.60 16.02
CA SER A 105 15.40 21.38 15.69
C SER A 105 15.69 20.57 16.94
N LEU A 106 15.65 19.24 16.81
CA LEU A 106 16.05 18.34 17.88
C LEU A 106 17.52 18.58 18.27
N THR A 107 17.83 18.29 19.53
CA THR A 107 19.21 18.39 20.01
C THR A 107 20.14 17.49 19.19
N PRO A 108 21.38 17.93 18.92
CA PRO A 108 22.37 17.10 18.25
C PRO A 108 22.57 15.78 19.03
N PRO A 109 22.72 14.64 18.33
CA PRO A 109 23.08 13.39 18.99
C PRO A 109 24.46 13.50 19.66
N SER A 110 24.73 12.62 20.62
CA SER A 110 26.08 12.49 21.17
C SER A 110 27.09 12.18 20.06
N PRO A 111 28.32 12.71 20.12
CA PRO A 111 29.36 12.39 19.17
C PRO A 111 29.57 10.87 19.08
N ASN A 112 29.68 10.34 17.85
CA ASN A 112 29.94 8.93 17.65
C ASN A 112 31.36 8.58 18.10
N THR A 113 31.49 7.41 18.73
CA THR A 113 32.80 6.87 19.13
C THR A 113 33.37 5.86 18.13
N ILE A 114 32.64 5.60 17.03
CA ILE A 114 33.01 4.61 16.01
C ILE A 114 34.15 5.18 15.16
N THR A 115 35.24 4.43 15.07
CA THR A 115 36.40 4.74 14.22
C THR A 115 36.13 4.39 12.76
N TRP A 116 36.91 4.97 11.85
CA TRP A 116 36.84 4.66 10.43
C TRP A 116 37.13 3.18 10.17
N GLU A 117 38.11 2.61 10.87
CA GLU A 117 38.52 1.22 10.78
C GLU A 117 37.39 0.28 11.18
N GLU A 118 36.67 0.57 12.27
CA GLU A 118 35.49 -0.19 12.70
C GLU A 118 34.33 -0.08 11.69
N TYR A 119 34.13 1.09 11.09
CA TYR A 119 33.10 1.29 10.07
C TYR A 119 33.40 0.51 8.78
N ILE A 120 34.61 0.65 8.22
CA ILE A 120 34.97 0.05 6.92
C ILE A 120 35.17 -1.47 7.01
N SER A 121 35.50 -1.98 8.20
CA SER A 121 35.68 -3.42 8.46
C SER A 121 34.38 -4.15 8.82
N ALA A 122 33.26 -3.42 8.93
CA ALA A 122 31.98 -4.01 9.31
C ALA A 122 31.48 -5.07 8.31
N GLU A 123 30.92 -6.15 8.85
CA GLU A 123 30.33 -7.21 8.03
C GLU A 123 29.14 -6.66 7.22
N ASN A 124 28.94 -7.20 6.01
CA ASN A 124 27.86 -6.76 5.14
C ASN A 124 26.49 -6.89 5.85
N GLY A 125 25.74 -5.79 5.91
CA GLY A 125 24.45 -5.70 6.61
C GLY A 125 24.55 -5.45 8.13
N LYS A 126 25.76 -5.29 8.69
CA LYS A 126 26.01 -4.98 10.11
C LYS A 126 26.85 -3.71 10.30
N ALA A 127 26.69 -2.73 9.41
CA ALA A 127 27.35 -1.44 9.55
C ALA A 127 26.98 -0.78 10.89
N PRO A 128 27.94 -0.19 11.60
CA PRO A 128 27.69 0.41 12.90
C PRO A 128 26.84 1.68 12.73
N HIS A 129 25.93 1.91 13.67
CA HIS A 129 24.96 3.00 13.60
C HIS A 129 25.61 4.32 14.02
N LEU A 130 25.61 5.32 13.11
CA LEU A 130 26.26 6.62 13.29
C LEU A 130 25.29 7.75 13.71
N GLY A 131 24.02 7.42 13.94
CA GLY A 131 22.99 8.41 14.20
C GLY A 131 22.48 8.38 15.64
N ARG A 132 21.42 9.15 15.87
CA ARG A 132 20.60 9.06 17.07
C ARG A 132 20.04 7.63 17.21
N GLU A 133 19.92 7.10 18.42
CA GLU A 133 19.44 5.72 18.65
C GLU A 133 18.11 5.44 17.94
N LEU A 134 18.03 4.31 17.22
CA LEU A 134 16.86 3.99 16.40
C LEU A 134 15.63 3.68 17.26
N VAL A 135 14.57 4.46 17.08
CA VAL A 135 13.29 4.23 17.75
C VAL A 135 12.34 3.56 16.76
N CYS A 136 12.42 2.22 16.69
CA CYS A 136 11.62 1.40 15.80
C CYS A 136 10.39 0.83 16.50
N LYS A 137 9.23 0.93 15.86
CA LYS A 137 8.01 0.21 16.27
C LYS A 137 7.52 -0.67 15.14
N GLU A 138 7.48 -1.98 15.38
CA GLU A 138 6.89 -2.95 14.47
C GLU A 138 5.45 -3.28 14.89
N SER A 139 4.56 -3.49 13.93
CA SER A 139 3.20 -3.97 14.17
C SER A 139 2.79 -4.95 13.09
N LYS A 140 2.21 -6.07 13.52
CA LYS A 140 1.59 -7.07 12.66
C LYS A 140 0.10 -7.09 12.94
N LYS A 141 -0.71 -6.88 11.90
CA LYS A 141 -2.17 -6.90 12.01
C LYS A 141 -2.76 -7.80 10.95
N THR A 142 -3.60 -8.75 11.39
CA THR A 142 -4.36 -9.61 10.49
C THR A 142 -5.55 -8.84 9.94
N PHE A 143 -5.72 -8.88 8.63
CA PHE A 143 -6.84 -8.26 7.93
C PHE A 143 -7.74 -9.31 7.29
N LYS A 144 -9.03 -9.00 7.23
CA LYS A 144 -9.99 -9.78 6.45
C LYS A 144 -10.11 -9.11 5.09
N ALA A 145 -9.64 -9.79 4.04
CA ALA A 145 -9.89 -9.39 2.67
C ALA A 145 -11.02 -10.26 2.08
N THR A 146 -11.64 -9.78 1.01
CA THR A 146 -12.71 -10.50 0.31
C THR A 146 -12.36 -10.62 -1.16
N ILE A 147 -12.62 -11.79 -1.74
CA ILE A 147 -12.45 -12.04 -3.17
C ILE A 147 -13.75 -12.62 -3.72
N ALA A 148 -14.18 -12.16 -4.90
CA ALA A 148 -15.32 -12.73 -5.61
C ALA A 148 -14.83 -13.44 -6.87
N MET A 149 -15.18 -14.71 -7.00
CA MET A 149 -14.75 -15.58 -8.10
C MET A 149 -15.94 -15.86 -9.02
N SER A 150 -15.78 -15.65 -10.32
CA SER A 150 -16.83 -15.97 -11.29
C SER A 150 -16.37 -17.07 -12.23
N GLN A 151 -17.17 -18.13 -12.38
CA GLN A 151 -16.94 -19.17 -13.38
C GLN A 151 -17.47 -18.76 -14.78
N GLU A 152 -18.27 -17.70 -14.84
CA GLU A 152 -18.87 -17.18 -16.08
C GLU A 152 -17.96 -16.17 -16.79
N PHE A 153 -16.84 -15.78 -16.16
CA PHE A 153 -15.93 -14.81 -16.76
C PHE A 153 -15.25 -15.39 -18.00
N PRO A 154 -15.21 -14.66 -19.14
CA PRO A 154 -14.70 -15.21 -20.40
C PRO A 154 -13.21 -15.56 -20.41
N LEU A 155 -12.41 -14.99 -19.49
CA LEU A 155 -10.98 -15.28 -19.38
C LEU A 155 -10.67 -16.22 -18.22
N GLY A 156 -9.70 -17.10 -18.44
CA GLY A 156 -9.08 -17.89 -17.38
C GLY A 156 -8.06 -17.08 -16.57
N ILE A 157 -7.72 -17.59 -15.38
CA ILE A 157 -6.64 -17.05 -14.54
C ILE A 157 -5.30 -17.01 -15.30
N GLU A 158 -5.05 -17.99 -16.17
CA GLU A 158 -3.83 -18.06 -16.98
C GLU A 158 -3.63 -16.81 -17.85
N SER A 159 -4.70 -16.29 -18.45
CA SER A 159 -4.65 -15.06 -19.25
C SER A 159 -4.28 -13.84 -18.40
N LEU A 160 -4.77 -13.78 -17.16
CA LEU A 160 -4.39 -12.73 -16.22
C LEU A 160 -2.92 -12.84 -15.84
N LEU A 161 -2.40 -14.05 -15.60
CA LEU A 161 -0.98 -14.27 -15.30
C LEU A 161 -0.07 -13.81 -16.45
N ASN A 162 -0.46 -14.05 -17.70
CA ASN A 162 0.28 -13.59 -18.88
C ASN A 162 0.32 -12.05 -18.96
N VAL A 163 -0.81 -11.38 -18.69
CA VAL A 163 -0.84 -9.90 -18.64
C VAL A 163 0.04 -9.39 -17.50
N LEU A 164 -0.07 -9.99 -16.32
CA LEU A 164 0.75 -9.63 -15.15
C LEU A 164 2.25 -9.84 -15.40
N GLU A 165 2.64 -10.79 -16.23
CA GLU A 165 4.03 -11.04 -16.62
C GLU A 165 4.58 -9.95 -17.53
N VAL A 166 3.80 -9.47 -18.50
CA VAL A 166 4.23 -8.38 -19.38
C VAL A 166 4.41 -7.07 -18.61
N ILE A 167 3.56 -6.81 -17.61
CA ILE A 167 3.64 -5.62 -16.74
C ILE A 167 4.50 -5.84 -15.47
N ALA A 168 5.15 -7.01 -15.33
CA ALA A 168 5.97 -7.35 -14.17
C ALA A 168 7.20 -6.44 -13.90
N PRO A 169 7.78 -5.68 -14.86
CA PRO A 169 8.87 -4.76 -14.56
C PRO A 169 8.51 -3.73 -13.46
N PHE A 170 7.22 -3.50 -13.22
CA PHE A 170 6.73 -2.67 -12.14
C PHE A 170 6.71 -3.44 -10.81
N LYS A 171 7.53 -3.02 -9.85
CA LYS A 171 7.73 -3.65 -8.52
C LYS A 171 6.43 -4.01 -7.78
N HIS A 172 5.34 -3.29 -8.03
CA HIS A 172 4.05 -3.49 -7.37
C HIS A 172 3.25 -4.70 -7.89
N PHE A 173 3.49 -5.17 -9.12
CA PHE A 173 2.69 -6.24 -9.73
C PHE A 173 3.19 -7.65 -9.42
N ASN A 174 4.44 -7.81 -9.01
CA ASN A 174 4.98 -9.11 -8.61
C ASN A 174 4.20 -9.73 -7.43
N LYS A 175 3.81 -8.93 -6.43
CA LYS A 175 2.99 -9.41 -5.31
C LYS A 175 1.57 -9.82 -5.73
N LEU A 176 1.00 -9.12 -6.71
CA LEU A 176 -0.30 -9.49 -7.26
C LEU A 176 -0.21 -10.78 -8.07
N ARG A 177 0.86 -10.97 -8.85
CA ARG A 177 1.15 -12.23 -9.55
C ARG A 177 1.31 -13.38 -8.57
N GLU A 178 2.15 -13.23 -7.55
CA GLU A 178 2.31 -14.22 -6.48
C GLU A 178 0.96 -14.56 -5.82
N PHE A 179 0.10 -13.55 -5.61
CA PHE A 179 -1.23 -13.76 -5.06
C PHE A 179 -2.14 -14.58 -5.98
N VAL A 180 -2.15 -14.28 -7.28
CA VAL A 180 -2.97 -15.00 -8.27
C VAL A 180 -2.44 -16.42 -8.52
N GLN A 181 -1.14 -16.64 -8.41
CA GLN A 181 -0.49 -17.96 -8.53
C GLN A 181 -0.78 -18.89 -7.34
N MET A 182 -1.29 -18.38 -6.21
CA MET A 182 -1.79 -19.22 -5.14
C MET A 182 -3.01 -20.04 -5.60
N LYS A 183 -3.39 -21.07 -4.84
CA LYS A 183 -4.62 -21.84 -5.10
C LYS A 183 -5.86 -20.98 -4.80
N LEU A 184 -6.21 -20.09 -5.73
CA LEU A 184 -7.46 -19.36 -5.73
C LEU A 184 -8.65 -20.34 -5.78
N PRO A 185 -9.82 -19.96 -5.26
CA PRO A 185 -11.04 -20.75 -5.46
C PRO A 185 -11.40 -20.85 -6.96
N PRO A 186 -12.29 -21.78 -7.36
CA PRO A 186 -12.65 -21.96 -8.77
C PRO A 186 -13.22 -20.68 -9.43
N GLY A 187 -12.80 -20.40 -10.66
CA GLY A 187 -13.25 -19.26 -11.46
C GLY A 187 -12.20 -18.14 -11.60
N PHE A 188 -12.62 -16.99 -12.12
CA PHE A 188 -11.79 -15.79 -12.31
C PHE A 188 -12.06 -14.75 -11.22
N PRO A 189 -11.05 -14.06 -10.68
CA PRO A 189 -11.21 -13.08 -9.61
C PRO A 189 -11.80 -11.75 -10.13
N VAL A 190 -13.13 -11.67 -10.22
CA VAL A 190 -13.85 -10.49 -10.73
C VAL A 190 -13.93 -9.34 -9.73
N LYS A 191 -13.69 -9.59 -8.44
CA LYS A 191 -13.58 -8.54 -7.41
C LYS A 191 -12.57 -8.91 -6.33
N LEU A 192 -11.78 -7.94 -5.89
CA LEU A 192 -10.80 -8.10 -4.81
C LEU A 192 -10.81 -6.86 -3.91
N ASP A 193 -11.18 -7.05 -2.65
CA ASP A 193 -11.17 -6.02 -1.60
C ASP A 193 -10.00 -6.29 -0.65
N ILE A 194 -8.94 -5.48 -0.74
CA ILE A 194 -7.74 -5.59 0.10
C ILE A 194 -7.63 -4.36 1.02
N PRO A 195 -7.63 -4.57 2.35
CA PRO A 195 -7.30 -3.49 3.28
C PRO A 195 -5.85 -3.04 3.10
N VAL A 196 -5.66 -1.76 2.75
CA VAL A 196 -4.33 -1.15 2.58
C VAL A 196 -3.91 -0.36 3.82
N PHE A 197 -4.88 0.14 4.57
CA PHE A 197 -4.68 0.90 5.81
C PHE A 197 -5.87 0.66 6.76
N PRO A 198 -5.78 0.92 8.08
CA PRO A 198 -6.97 0.99 8.92
C PRO A 198 -8.04 1.87 8.26
N THR A 199 -9.28 1.36 8.18
CA THR A 199 -10.44 2.02 7.54
C THR A 199 -10.38 2.26 6.02
N ILE A 200 -9.26 1.96 5.34
CA ILE A 200 -9.13 2.12 3.89
C ILE A 200 -8.98 0.75 3.23
N THR A 201 -9.92 0.44 2.35
CA THR A 201 -9.92 -0.77 1.51
C THR A 201 -9.70 -0.36 0.06
N ALA A 202 -8.69 -0.93 -0.58
CA ALA A 202 -8.54 -0.87 -2.02
C ALA A 202 -9.42 -1.95 -2.64
N THR A 203 -10.28 -1.53 -3.57
CA THR A 203 -11.19 -2.42 -4.28
C THR A 203 -10.84 -2.43 -5.76
N VAL A 204 -10.56 -3.62 -6.29
CA VAL A 204 -10.37 -3.86 -7.72
C VAL A 204 -11.55 -4.68 -8.22
N THR A 205 -12.19 -4.25 -9.31
CA THR A 205 -13.35 -4.94 -9.91
C THR A 205 -13.25 -5.04 -11.42
N PHE A 206 -13.70 -6.18 -11.95
CA PHE A 206 -13.96 -6.40 -13.37
C PHE A 206 -15.46 -6.30 -13.59
N GLN A 207 -15.93 -5.12 -14.03
CA GLN A 207 -17.36 -4.84 -14.16
C GLN A 207 -17.92 -5.33 -15.50
N GLU A 208 -17.14 -5.14 -16.57
CA GLU A 208 -17.53 -5.47 -17.93
C GLU A 208 -16.34 -6.07 -18.67
N PHE A 209 -16.63 -6.98 -19.60
CA PHE A 209 -15.66 -7.54 -20.52
C PHE A 209 -16.27 -7.59 -21.91
N ARG A 210 -15.53 -7.10 -22.92
CA ARG A 210 -15.93 -7.14 -24.32
C ARG A 210 -14.74 -7.51 -25.18
N TYR A 211 -14.98 -8.37 -26.17
CA TYR A 211 -14.06 -8.51 -27.29
C TYR A 211 -14.23 -7.31 -28.21
N GLY A 212 -13.12 -6.74 -28.67
CA GLY A 212 -13.13 -5.61 -29.58
C GLY A 212 -11.81 -5.55 -30.36
N GLU A 213 -11.90 -4.99 -31.55
CA GLU A 213 -10.73 -4.55 -32.31
C GLU A 213 -10.41 -3.11 -31.87
N PHE A 214 -9.13 -2.86 -31.63
CA PHE A 214 -8.64 -1.53 -31.28
C PHE A 214 -7.92 -0.98 -32.50
N ASP A 215 -8.18 0.30 -32.81
CA ASP A 215 -7.40 0.99 -33.83
C ASP A 215 -5.96 1.16 -33.33
N ASP A 216 -4.99 0.94 -34.22
CA ASP A 216 -3.57 1.05 -33.89
C ASP A 216 -3.22 2.45 -33.36
N SER A 217 -3.97 3.49 -33.76
CA SER A 217 -3.78 4.87 -33.28
C SER A 217 -3.94 5.01 -31.77
N ILE A 218 -4.69 4.12 -31.12
CA ILE A 218 -4.89 4.14 -29.65
C ILE A 218 -3.58 3.82 -28.92
N PHE A 219 -2.66 3.12 -29.57
CA PHE A 219 -1.34 2.78 -29.04
C PHE A 219 -0.24 3.72 -29.52
N THR A 220 -0.57 4.74 -30.32
CA THR A 220 0.37 5.77 -30.74
C THR A 220 0.36 6.95 -29.77
N ILE A 221 1.55 7.48 -29.46
CA ILE A 221 1.69 8.71 -28.68
C ILE A 221 1.18 9.86 -29.55
N PRO A 222 0.21 10.68 -29.07
CA PRO A 222 -0.29 11.82 -29.83
C PRO A 222 0.82 12.82 -30.21
N ASP A 223 0.75 13.43 -31.39
CA ASP A 223 1.77 14.38 -31.87
C ASP A 223 1.90 15.65 -30.98
N ASP A 224 0.85 15.98 -30.23
CA ASP A 224 0.82 17.08 -29.28
C ASP A 224 1.25 16.67 -27.86
N TYR A 225 1.58 15.39 -27.65
CA TYR A 225 2.15 14.92 -26.39
C TYR A 225 3.48 15.61 -26.13
N LYS A 226 3.57 16.28 -24.98
CA LYS A 226 4.82 16.83 -24.47
C LYS A 226 5.13 16.11 -23.18
N GLU A 227 6.22 15.35 -23.20
CA GLU A 227 6.79 14.79 -21.97
C GLU A 227 7.19 15.96 -21.07
N ASP A 228 6.65 15.96 -19.85
CA ASP A 228 7.02 16.93 -18.83
C ASP A 228 8.14 16.31 -17.99
N PRO A 229 9.40 16.71 -18.17
CA PRO A 229 10.53 16.13 -17.45
C PRO A 229 10.49 16.40 -15.94
N SER A 230 9.59 17.28 -15.48
CA SER A 230 9.37 17.53 -14.04
C SER A 230 8.26 16.66 -13.44
N ARG A 231 7.52 15.92 -14.27
CA ARG A 231 6.37 15.12 -13.85
C ARG A 231 6.78 13.65 -13.68
N PHE A 232 6.78 13.18 -12.44
CA PHE A 232 7.25 11.86 -12.01
C PHE A 232 8.78 11.63 -12.12
N PRO A 233 9.63 12.49 -11.51
CA PRO A 233 11.08 12.32 -11.54
C PRO A 233 11.58 11.04 -10.85
N ASP A 234 10.73 10.39 -10.04
CA ASP A 234 11.08 9.24 -9.21
C ASP A 234 10.43 7.91 -9.63
N LEU A 235 9.84 7.84 -10.84
CA LEU A 235 9.27 6.60 -11.40
C LEU A 235 10.25 5.89 -12.36
#